data_AF-A0A6N3BMI2-F1
#
_entry.id   AF-A0A6N3BMI2-F1
#
_cell.length_a   1.000
_cell.length_b   1.000
_cell.length_c   1.000
_cell.angle_alpha   90.00
_cell.angle_beta   90.00
_cell.angle_gamma   90.00
#
_symmetry.space_group_name_H-M   'P 1'
#
loop_
_entity.id
_entity.type
_entity.pdbx_description
1 polymer ?
#
loop_
_entity_poly.entity_id
_entity_poly.type
_entity_poly.pdbx_seq_one_letter_code
_entity_poly.pdbx_strand_id
1 'polypeptide(L)'
;MLINIDTGKVITRIPHKKSFEAWRKQISNEDYQAVVDELNKRIDENPEVHTAGWIPGHDWTETVFYPIYLACKKDTTSAALFFGIIVFIVFMDRPEQWSLGRYQVNDKDIASMTYFRIGR
;
A
#
# COMPACT_ATOMS: atom_id res chain seq x y z
N MET A 1 1.44 11.40 6.79
CA MET A 1 1.60 11.01 8.19
C MET A 1 0.55 9.98 8.50
N LEU A 2 0.97 8.77 8.85
CA LEU A 2 0.05 7.70 9.20
C LEU A 2 -0.12 7.60 10.72
N ILE A 3 -1.35 7.60 11.21
CA ILE A 3 -1.68 7.67 12.64
C ILE A 3 -2.53 6.45 13.02
N ASN A 4 -2.18 5.82 14.14
CA ASN A 4 -3.03 4.78 14.74
C ASN A 4 -4.25 5.44 15.41
N ILE A 5 -5.46 5.10 14.97
CA ILE A 5 -6.69 5.77 15.42
C ILE A 5 -6.96 5.58 16.92
N ASP A 6 -6.63 4.40 17.46
CA ASP A 6 -6.93 4.05 18.85
C ASP A 6 -6.03 4.81 19.85
N THR A 7 -4.78 5.05 19.46
CA THR A 7 -3.76 5.64 20.34
C THR A 7 -3.43 7.09 19.99
N GLY A 8 -3.84 7.58 18.82
CA GLY A 8 -3.47 8.89 18.28
C GLY A 8 -1.98 9.04 17.94
N LYS A 9 -1.19 7.96 18.04
CA LYS A 9 0.26 8.00 17.82
C LYS A 9 0.60 7.86 16.34
N VAL A 10 1.61 8.62 15.90
CA VAL A 10 2.19 8.48 14.57
C VAL A 10 2.85 7.11 14.44
N ILE A 11 2.54 6.41 13.35
CA ILE A 11 3.12 5.13 13.00
C ILE A 11 4.41 5.40 12.21
N THR A 12 5.54 4.97 12.77
CA THR A 12 6.88 5.18 12.18
C THR A 12 7.59 3.89 11.81
N ARG A 13 6.95 2.73 12.04
CA ARG A 13 7.53 1.41 11.80
C ARG A 13 6.87 0.74 10.62
N ILE A 14 7.68 0.30 9.66
CA ILE A 14 7.24 -0.47 8.50
C ILE A 14 6.98 -1.93 8.93
N PRO A 15 5.77 -2.47 8.70
CA PRO A 15 5.48 -3.88 8.96
C PRO A 15 6.28 -4.77 8.01
N HIS A 16 6.71 -5.95 8.49
CA HIS A 16 7.49 -6.90 7.70
C HIS A 16 8.74 -6.28 7.01
N LYS A 17 9.39 -5.30 7.65
CA LYS A 17 10.53 -4.54 7.09
C LYS A 17 11.61 -5.42 6.43
N LYS A 18 11.97 -6.56 7.03
CA LYS A 18 12.96 -7.49 6.46
C LYS A 18 12.53 -8.05 5.10
N SER A 19 11.27 -8.45 4.97
CA SER A 19 10.72 -8.95 3.71
C SER A 19 10.66 -7.85 2.65
N PHE A 20 10.22 -6.65 3.06
CA PHE A 20 10.23 -5.47 2.20
C PHE A 20 11.64 -5.17 1.66
N GLU A 21 12.65 -5.11 2.53
CA GLU A 21 14.05 -4.86 2.12
C GLU A 21 14.58 -5.94 1.18
N ALA A 22 14.18 -7.21 1.37
CA ALA A 22 14.56 -8.29 0.49
C ALA A 22 13.94 -8.14 -0.92
N TRP A 23 12.64 -7.87 -1.01
CA TRP A 23 11.96 -7.67 -2.30
C TRP A 23 12.34 -6.37 -2.98
N ARG A 24 12.60 -5.29 -2.21
CA ARG A 24 13.02 -3.99 -2.75
C ARG A 24 14.34 -4.06 -3.51
N LYS A 25 15.22 -5.00 -3.15
CA LYS A 25 16.48 -5.29 -3.88
C LYS A 25 16.25 -6.01 -5.22
N GLN A 26 15.06 -6.55 -5.46
CA GLN A 26 14.72 -7.32 -6.66
C GLN A 26 13.90 -6.51 -7.69
N ILE A 27 13.60 -5.24 -7.39
CA ILE A 27 12.92 -4.31 -8.27
C ILE A 27 13.84 -3.12 -8.57
N SER A 28 13.82 -2.61 -9.81
CA SER A 28 14.59 -1.43 -10.19
C SER A 28 14.12 -0.19 -9.41
N ASN A 29 14.94 0.84 -9.35
CA ASN A 29 14.53 2.09 -8.71
C ASN A 29 13.44 2.79 -9.51
N GLU A 30 13.53 2.69 -10.84
CA GLU A 30 12.63 3.27 -11.82
C GLU A 30 11.23 2.64 -11.69
N ASP A 31 11.15 1.30 -11.68
CA ASP A 31 9.87 0.59 -11.52
C ASP A 31 9.26 0.84 -10.14
N TYR A 32 10.08 0.83 -9.08
CA TYR A 32 9.60 1.13 -7.74
C TYR A 32 9.03 2.55 -7.66
N GLN A 33 9.72 3.53 -8.25
CA GLN A 33 9.26 4.91 -8.27
C GLN A 33 7.96 5.05 -9.08
N ALA A 34 7.85 4.39 -10.24
CA ALA A 34 6.62 4.38 -11.03
C ALA A 34 5.41 3.83 -10.26
N VAL A 35 5.60 2.79 -9.44
CA VAL A 35 4.56 2.29 -8.51
C VAL A 35 4.18 3.36 -7.49
N VAL A 36 5.15 4.01 -6.86
CA VAL A 36 4.91 5.06 -5.86
C VAL A 36 4.17 6.24 -6.47
N ASP A 37 4.54 6.65 -7.68
CA ASP A 37 3.90 7.76 -8.39
C ASP A 37 2.45 7.44 -8.75
N GLU A 38 2.18 6.23 -9.26
CA GLU A 38 0.83 5.77 -9.56
C GLU A 38 -0.05 5.68 -8.31
N LEU A 39 0.52 5.23 -7.18
CA LEU A 39 -0.20 5.20 -5.90
C LEU A 39 -0.55 6.62 -5.44
N ASN A 40 0.40 7.56 -5.49
CA ASN A 40 0.13 8.95 -5.13
C ASN A 40 -0.94 9.57 -6.03
N LYS A 41 -0.85 9.36 -7.34
CA LYS A 41 -1.86 9.82 -8.30
C LYS A 41 -3.26 9.32 -7.94
N ARG A 42 -3.42 8.00 -7.69
CA ARG A 42 -4.72 7.42 -7.31
C ARG A 42 -5.25 7.96 -6.00
N ILE A 43 -4.36 8.27 -5.05
CA ILE A 43 -4.72 8.88 -3.77
C ILE A 43 -5.20 10.31 -3.96
N ASP A 44 -4.51 11.09 -4.78
CA ASP A 44 -4.88 12.48 -5.07
C ASP A 44 -6.21 12.58 -5.84
N GLU A 45 -6.50 11.61 -6.72
CA GLU A 45 -7.77 11.54 -7.48
C GLU A 45 -9.00 11.18 -6.62
N ASN A 46 -8.81 10.47 -5.49
CA ASN A 46 -9.90 10.08 -4.59
C ASN A 46 -9.49 10.23 -3.11
N PRO A 47 -9.46 11.46 -2.56
CA PRO A 47 -8.73 11.77 -1.33
C PRO A 47 -9.39 11.32 -0.02
N GLU A 48 -10.45 10.50 -0.06
CA GLU A 48 -11.24 10.15 1.12
C GLU A 48 -10.89 8.78 1.71
N VAL A 49 -10.98 7.71 0.91
CA VAL A 49 -10.84 6.34 1.38
C VAL A 49 -10.21 5.42 0.34
N HIS A 50 -9.26 4.59 0.78
CA HIS A 50 -8.60 3.59 -0.07
C HIS A 50 -8.44 2.26 0.63
N THR A 51 -8.95 1.20 0.01
CA THR A 51 -8.64 -0.17 0.39
C THR A 51 -7.45 -0.67 -0.43
N ALA A 52 -6.33 -0.98 0.21
CA ALA A 52 -5.09 -1.32 -0.50
C ALA A 52 -5.29 -2.41 -1.56
N GLY A 53 -5.97 -3.51 -1.22
CA GLY A 53 -6.20 -4.63 -2.13
C GLY A 53 -7.11 -4.31 -3.33
N TRP A 54 -7.80 -3.16 -3.33
CA TRP A 54 -8.61 -2.73 -4.47
C TRP A 54 -7.87 -1.77 -5.40
N ILE A 55 -6.79 -1.15 -4.92
CA ILE A 55 -6.02 -0.20 -5.71
C ILE A 55 -5.49 -0.83 -7.00
N PRO A 56 -4.79 -1.98 -7.00
CA PRO A 56 -4.08 -2.42 -8.20
C PRO A 56 -4.95 -3.16 -9.23
N GLY A 57 -6.23 -3.42 -8.91
CA GLY A 57 -7.08 -4.29 -9.72
C GLY A 57 -6.69 -5.77 -9.62
N HIS A 58 -7.33 -6.60 -10.45
CA HIS A 58 -7.20 -8.07 -10.38
C HIS A 58 -6.06 -8.64 -11.24
N ASP A 59 -5.70 -7.97 -12.34
CA ASP A 59 -4.64 -8.39 -13.26
C ASP A 59 -3.61 -7.28 -13.37
N TRP A 60 -2.36 -7.62 -13.06
CA TRP A 60 -1.26 -6.67 -13.07
C TRP A 60 -0.46 -6.75 -14.36
N THR A 61 -0.76 -7.68 -15.26
CA THR A 61 -0.10 -7.81 -16.56
C THR A 61 -0.18 -6.49 -17.31
N GLU A 62 0.94 -6.02 -17.86
CA GLU A 62 1.05 -4.73 -18.57
C GLU A 62 0.69 -3.49 -17.74
N THR A 63 0.59 -3.62 -16.41
CA THR A 63 0.44 -2.48 -15.48
C THR A 63 1.78 -2.12 -14.83
N VAL A 64 1.85 -0.91 -14.25
CA VAL A 64 3.00 -0.49 -13.43
C VAL A 64 3.23 -1.36 -12.19
N PHE A 65 2.25 -2.19 -11.79
CA PHE A 65 2.37 -3.09 -10.66
C PHE A 65 3.00 -4.44 -11.02
N TYR A 66 3.11 -4.78 -12.31
CA TYR A 66 3.70 -6.05 -12.76
C TYR A 66 5.13 -6.30 -12.24
N PRO A 67 6.03 -5.29 -12.17
CA PRO A 67 7.38 -5.48 -11.64
C PRO A 67 7.42 -6.00 -10.18
N ILE A 68 6.39 -5.72 -9.37
CA ILE A 68 6.28 -6.26 -8.00
C ILE A 68 6.15 -7.78 -8.03
N TYR A 69 5.31 -8.30 -8.93
CA TYR A 69 5.12 -9.74 -9.12
C TYR A 69 6.43 -10.41 -9.56
N LEU A 70 7.18 -9.78 -10.47
CA LEU A 70 8.49 -10.27 -10.91
C LEU A 70 9.51 -10.25 -9.76
N ALA A 71 9.59 -9.16 -8.99
CA ALA A 71 10.47 -9.02 -7.83
C ALA A 71 10.21 -10.08 -6.75
N CYS A 72 8.96 -10.54 -6.65
CA CYS A 72 8.53 -11.62 -5.78
C CYS A 72 8.65 -13.02 -6.42
N LYS A 73 9.46 -13.19 -7.48
CA LYS A 73 9.68 -14.46 -8.19
C LYS A 73 8.37 -15.11 -8.67
N LYS A 74 7.40 -14.28 -9.07
CA LYS A 74 6.08 -14.72 -9.52
C LYS A 74 5.25 -15.42 -8.43
N ASP A 75 5.56 -15.17 -7.15
CA ASP A 75 4.73 -15.61 -6.03
C ASP A 75 3.66 -14.56 -5.72
N THR A 76 2.39 -14.93 -5.92
CA THR A 76 1.24 -14.03 -5.78
C THR A 76 1.04 -13.56 -4.35
N THR A 77 1.25 -14.43 -3.36
CA THR A 77 1.13 -14.10 -1.94
C THR A 77 2.16 -13.07 -1.52
N SER A 78 3.43 -13.30 -1.88
CA SER A 78 4.52 -12.37 -1.61
C SER A 78 4.33 -11.04 -2.34
N ALA A 79 3.87 -11.06 -3.59
CA ALA A 79 3.60 -9.86 -4.37
C ALA A 79 2.48 -9.01 -3.75
N ALA A 80 1.40 -9.64 -3.30
CA ALA A 80 0.30 -8.96 -2.61
C ALA A 80 0.77 -8.33 -1.28
N LEU A 81 1.58 -9.05 -0.50
CA LEU A 81 2.14 -8.51 0.74
C LEU A 81 3.14 -7.38 0.46
N PHE A 82 4.00 -7.53 -0.54
CA PHE A 82 4.96 -6.49 -0.92
C PHE A 82 4.22 -5.21 -1.35
N PHE A 83 3.23 -5.33 -2.24
CA PHE A 83 2.37 -4.22 -2.64
C PHE A 83 1.70 -3.55 -1.44
N GLY A 84 1.11 -4.32 -0.52
CA GLY A 84 0.49 -3.79 0.69
C GLY A 84 1.45 -2.99 1.57
N ILE A 85 2.71 -3.41 1.66
CA ILE A 85 3.75 -2.67 2.39
C ILE A 85 4.13 -1.37 1.65
N ILE A 86 4.20 -1.38 0.32
CA ILE A 86 4.46 -0.16 -0.47
C ILE A 86 3.34 0.86 -0.24
N VAL A 87 2.06 0.45 -0.32
CA VAL A 87 0.91 1.32 -0.02
C VAL A 87 1.03 1.90 1.39
N PHE A 88 1.38 1.07 2.37
CA PHE A 88 1.60 1.52 3.75
C PHE A 88 2.67 2.60 3.86
N ILE A 89 3.82 2.41 3.19
CA ILE A 89 4.92 3.39 3.17
C ILE A 89 4.47 4.69 2.49
N VAL A 90 3.77 4.61 1.35
CA VAL A 90 3.23 5.80 0.67
C VAL A 90 2.38 6.62 1.62
N PHE A 91 1.44 6.01 2.36
CA PHE A 91 0.63 6.72 3.36
C PHE A 91 1.43 7.26 4.56
N MET A 92 2.51 6.58 4.97
CA MET A 92 3.42 7.13 5.98
C MET A 92 4.03 8.45 5.53
N ASP A 93 4.47 8.51 4.27
CA ASP A 93 5.23 9.63 3.69
C ASP A 93 4.36 10.79 3.17
N ARG A 94 3.04 10.60 3.06
CA ARG A 94 2.09 11.66 2.69
C ARG A 94 2.20 12.90 3.60
N PRO A 95 1.99 14.13 3.08
CA PRO A 95 1.91 15.31 3.94
C PRO A 95 0.61 15.37 4.76
N GLU A 96 -0.48 14.77 4.28
CA GLU A 96 -1.75 14.73 5.00
C GLU A 96 -1.73 13.75 6.17
N GLN A 97 -2.72 13.87 7.03
CA GLN A 97 -2.97 12.93 8.11
C GLN A 97 -3.92 11.83 7.64
N TRP A 98 -3.46 10.59 7.77
CA TRP A 98 -4.22 9.40 7.42
C TRP A 98 -4.27 8.46 8.61
N SER A 99 -5.33 7.68 8.70
CA SER A 99 -5.39 6.52 9.57
C SER A 99 -5.76 5.28 8.77
N LEU A 100 -5.72 4.12 9.42
CA LEU A 100 -5.95 2.83 8.81
C LEU A 100 -6.64 1.84 9.75
N GLY A 101 -7.37 0.90 9.16
CA GLY A 101 -8.07 -0.15 9.90
C GLY A 101 -8.40 -1.38 9.05
N ARG A 102 -8.96 -2.39 9.73
CA ARG A 102 -9.58 -3.56 9.12
C ARG A 102 -11.09 -3.35 9.13
N TYR A 103 -11.73 -3.64 8.01
CA TYR A 103 -13.16 -3.41 7.80
C TYR A 103 -13.80 -4.59 7.08
N GLN A 104 -15.13 -4.55 7.00
CA GLN A 104 -15.95 -5.56 6.34
C GLN A 104 -16.74 -4.95 5.18
N VAL A 105 -17.04 -5.77 4.17
CA VAL A 105 -18.01 -5.47 3.11
C VAL A 105 -18.95 -6.66 3.00
N ASN A 106 -20.25 -6.41 3.08
CA ASN A 106 -21.28 -7.47 3.03
C ASN A 106 -20.98 -8.62 4.02
N ASP A 107 -20.69 -8.27 5.28
CA ASP A 107 -20.35 -9.19 6.37
C ASP A 107 -19.10 -10.07 6.13
N LYS A 108 -18.23 -9.69 5.18
CA LYS A 108 -16.96 -10.35 4.90
C LYS A 108 -15.79 -9.44 5.20
N ASP A 109 -14.79 -9.97 5.91
CA ASP A 109 -13.56 -9.25 6.21
C ASP A 109 -12.79 -8.89 4.93
N ILE A 110 -12.38 -7.62 4.83
CA ILE A 110 -11.43 -7.20 3.82
C ILE A 110 -10.03 -7.66 4.25
N ALA A 111 -9.42 -8.53 3.43
CA ALA A 111 -8.09 -9.08 3.69
C ALA A 111 -6.96 -8.03 3.69
N SER A 112 -7.20 -6.82 3.18
CA SER A 112 -6.24 -5.71 3.10
C SER A 112 -6.60 -4.55 4.04
N MET A 113 -5.66 -3.65 4.30
CA MET A 113 -5.92 -2.45 5.10
C MET A 113 -6.74 -1.44 4.32
N THR A 114 -7.65 -0.74 4.99
CA THR A 114 -8.33 0.45 4.47
C THR A 114 -7.76 1.68 5.14
N TYR A 115 -7.46 2.70 4.35
CA TYR A 115 -6.90 3.98 4.74
C TYR A 115 -7.96 5.06 4.56
N PHE A 116 -8.05 5.98 5.50
CA PHE A 116 -9.00 7.08 5.46
C PHE A 116 -8.35 8.35 6.00
N ARG A 117 -8.68 9.46 5.37
CA ARG A 117 -8.13 10.76 5.74
C ARG A 117 -8.69 11.17 7.10
N ILE A 118 -7.86 11.76 7.94
CA ILE A 118 -8.26 12.32 9.24
C ILE A 118 -7.84 13.78 9.31
N GLY A 119 -8.69 14.61 9.92
CA GLY A 119 -8.53 16.06 9.88
C GLY A 119 -9.07 16.70 8.59
N ARG A 120 -9.36 18.00 8.66
CA ARG A 120 -9.73 18.84 7.51
C ARG A 120 -8.48 19.40 6.85
#